data_AF-A0A0V0SW31-F1
#
_entry.id   AF-A0A0V0SW31-F1
#
_cell.length_a   1.000
_cell.length_b   1.000
_cell.length_c   1.000
_cell.angle_alpha   90.00
_cell.angle_beta   90.00
_cell.angle_gamma   90.00
#
_symmetry.space_group_name_H-M   'P 1'
#
loop_
_entity.id
_entity.type
_entity.pdbx_description
1 polymer ?
#
loop_
_entity_poly.entity_id
_entity_poly.type
_entity_poly.pdbx_seq_one_letter_code
_entity_poly.pdbx_strand_id
1 'polypeptide(L)'
;ITEIYRRVLVKKLKTSIKVWTTRDKTLKSDCRILGRNIKLVASPIDVNGHASSLDSDVSQWLISDPGNKFCAVDKPYHKSQIKEPAMAVCIDDATIFGHFNRIGQNVENC
;
A
#
# COMPACT_ATOMS: atom_id res chain seq x y z
N ILE A 1 -1.32 -17.56 7.70
CA ILE A 1 -1.70 -16.41 8.57
C ILE A 1 -1.78 -15.20 7.66
N THR A 2 -2.78 -14.32 7.79
CA THR A 2 -3.03 -13.25 6.80
C THR A 2 -2.40 -11.95 7.27
N GLU A 3 -1.90 -11.17 6.31
CA GLU A 3 -1.17 -9.92 6.52
C GLU A 3 -2.00 -8.74 7.09
N ILE A 4 -1.30 -7.72 7.61
CA ILE A 4 -1.85 -6.55 8.31
C ILE A 4 -2.79 -5.69 7.43
N TYR A 5 -2.50 -5.53 6.14
CA TYR A 5 -3.25 -4.68 5.22
C TYR A 5 -4.70 -5.14 5.11
N ARG A 6 -4.96 -6.42 4.79
CA ARG A 6 -6.33 -6.91 4.69
C ARG A 6 -6.99 -7.14 6.05
N ARG A 7 -6.25 -7.65 7.05
CA ARG A 7 -6.85 -8.00 8.36
C ARG A 7 -7.17 -6.79 9.22
N VAL A 8 -6.35 -5.75 9.15
CA VAL A 8 -6.43 -4.59 10.03
C VAL A 8 -6.73 -3.34 9.22
N LEU A 9 -5.87 -2.96 8.26
CA LEU A 9 -5.92 -1.63 7.64
C LEU A 9 -7.20 -1.41 6.82
N VAL A 10 -7.53 -2.31 5.89
CA VAL A 10 -8.79 -2.24 5.11
C VAL A 10 -10.02 -2.19 6.02
N LYS A 11 -10.04 -3.01 7.09
CA LYS A 11 -11.18 -3.07 8.01
C LYS A 11 -11.31 -1.83 8.89
N LYS A 12 -10.19 -1.29 9.36
CA LYS A 12 -10.16 -0.10 10.24
C LYS A 12 -10.44 1.17 9.45
N LEU A 13 -9.89 1.29 8.25
CA LEU A 13 -10.09 2.43 7.37
C LEU A 13 -11.46 2.41 6.67
N LYS A 14 -12.10 1.23 6.55
CA LYS A 14 -13.42 1.03 5.92
C LYS A 14 -13.51 1.58 4.49
N THR A 15 -12.39 1.58 3.78
CA THR A 15 -12.26 2.06 2.40
C THR A 15 -11.26 1.19 1.65
N SER A 16 -11.21 1.31 0.32
CA SER A 16 -10.11 0.69 -0.43
C SER A 16 -8.81 1.44 -0.16
N ILE A 17 -7.68 0.79 -0.41
CA ILE A 17 -6.36 1.38 -0.21
C ILE A 17 -5.50 1.20 -1.46
N LYS A 18 -4.71 2.22 -1.82
CA LYS A 18 -3.58 2.07 -2.75
C LYS A 18 -2.32 1.87 -1.92
N VAL A 19 -1.53 0.87 -2.26
CA VAL A 19 -0.41 0.41 -1.43
C VAL A 19 0.91 0.42 -2.22
N TRP A 20 1.92 1.07 -1.67
CA TRP A 20 3.32 0.97 -2.08
C TRP A 20 4.08 0.13 -1.07
N THR A 21 4.61 -1.01 -1.52
CA THR A 21 5.28 -1.98 -0.66
C THR A 21 5.96 -3.05 -1.52
N THR A 22 7.06 -3.61 -1.04
CA THR A 22 7.55 -4.88 -1.55
C THR A 22 6.54 -5.99 -1.27
N ARG A 23 6.55 -7.05 -2.08
CA ARG A 23 5.58 -8.15 -2.00
C ARG A 23 6.15 -9.48 -2.45
N ASP A 24 5.57 -10.56 -1.94
CA ASP A 24 5.92 -11.91 -2.38
C ASP A 24 5.21 -12.29 -3.70
N LYS A 25 5.70 -13.35 -4.35
CA LYS A 25 5.13 -13.87 -5.61
C LYS A 25 3.68 -14.34 -5.44
N THR A 26 3.27 -14.69 -4.21
CA THR A 26 1.95 -15.26 -3.95
C THR A 26 0.86 -14.18 -3.91
N LEU A 27 1.11 -13.03 -3.27
CA LEU A 27 0.17 -11.91 -3.29
C LEU A 27 0.20 -11.16 -4.62
N LYS A 28 1.32 -11.24 -5.36
CA LYS A 28 1.39 -10.74 -6.74
C LYS A 28 0.44 -11.48 -7.69
N SER A 29 0.21 -12.79 -7.55
CA SER A 29 -0.74 -13.53 -8.40
C SER A 29 -2.20 -13.38 -7.95
N ASP A 30 -2.39 -13.07 -6.67
CA ASP A 30 -3.68 -12.85 -5.99
C ASP A 30 -4.42 -11.57 -6.46
N CYS A 31 -3.67 -10.73 -7.17
CA CYS A 31 -4.03 -9.67 -8.12
C CYS A 31 -5.23 -10.01 -9.03
N ARG A 32 -5.38 -11.27 -9.49
CA ARG A 32 -6.44 -11.71 -10.43
C ARG A 32 -7.85 -11.86 -9.87
N ILE A 33 -8.06 -11.60 -8.57
CA ILE A 33 -9.38 -11.74 -7.94
C ILE A 33 -10.08 -10.37 -7.92
N LEU A 34 -10.98 -10.17 -8.88
CA LEU A 34 -11.88 -9.00 -9.00
C LEU A 34 -12.55 -8.67 -7.65
N GLY A 35 -12.44 -7.41 -7.21
CA GLY A 35 -13.16 -6.87 -6.03
C GLY A 35 -12.33 -6.61 -4.77
N ARG A 36 -10.99 -6.43 -4.88
CA ARG A 36 -10.16 -6.12 -3.70
C ARG A 36 -10.20 -4.64 -3.33
N ASN A 37 -10.45 -4.40 -2.05
CA ASN A 37 -10.20 -3.12 -1.36
C ASN A 37 -8.69 -2.75 -1.29
N ILE A 38 -7.82 -3.38 -2.09
CA ILE A 38 -6.38 -3.14 -2.11
C ILE A 38 -5.94 -3.07 -3.57
N LYS A 39 -5.44 -1.91 -3.98
CA LYS A 39 -4.81 -1.64 -5.27
C LYS A 39 -3.31 -1.47 -5.05
N LEU A 40 -2.49 -2.00 -5.93
CA LEU A 40 -1.03 -1.93 -5.80
C LEU A 40 -0.51 -0.78 -6.65
N VAL A 41 0.28 0.11 -6.06
CA VAL A 41 0.91 1.22 -6.79
C VAL A 41 1.93 0.63 -7.78
N ALA A 42 1.90 1.12 -9.01
CA ALA A 42 2.80 0.68 -10.07
C ALA A 42 4.21 1.29 -9.89
N SER A 43 5.22 0.46 -10.09
CA SER A 43 6.63 0.87 -10.14
C SER A 43 7.05 1.20 -11.57
N PRO A 44 7.93 2.21 -11.78
CA PRO A 44 8.47 3.14 -10.79
C PRO A 44 7.48 4.25 -10.40
N ILE A 45 7.65 4.81 -9.20
CA ILE A 45 7.02 6.07 -8.79
C ILE A 45 7.98 7.24 -9.08
N ASP A 46 7.43 8.45 -9.23
CA ASP A 46 8.21 9.68 -9.30
C ASP A 46 8.09 10.46 -7.99
N VAL A 47 9.23 10.74 -7.36
CA VAL A 47 9.32 11.57 -6.15
C VAL A 47 10.16 12.79 -6.50
N ASN A 48 9.50 13.93 -6.72
CA ASN A 48 10.15 15.20 -7.07
C ASN A 48 11.11 15.07 -8.27
N GLY A 49 10.67 14.41 -9.35
CA GLY A 49 11.45 14.22 -10.57
C GLY A 49 12.47 13.08 -10.50
N HIS A 50 12.52 12.32 -9.40
CA HIS A 50 13.40 11.17 -9.23
C HIS A 50 12.58 9.89 -9.26
N ALA A 51 12.90 9.00 -10.20
CA ALA A 51 12.28 7.69 -10.28
C ALA A 51 12.75 6.79 -9.11
N SER A 52 11.80 6.22 -8.37
CA SER A 52 12.04 5.21 -7.34
C SER A 52 11.36 3.91 -7.72
N SER A 53 12.11 2.81 -7.68
CA SER A 53 11.58 1.47 -7.97
C SER A 53 11.23 0.71 -6.70
N LEU A 54 10.30 -0.24 -6.80
CA LEU A 54 9.95 -1.11 -5.67
C LEU A 54 11.15 -1.89 -5.10
N ASP A 55 12.14 -2.24 -5.93
CA ASP A 55 13.30 -3.02 -5.49
C ASP A 55 14.34 -2.13 -4.77
N SER A 56 14.33 -0.82 -5.03
CA SER A 56 15.25 0.16 -4.41
C SER A 56 14.64 0.88 -3.21
N ASP A 57 13.31 0.85 -3.06
CA ASP A 57 12.57 1.56 -2.03
C ASP A 57 12.12 0.61 -0.92
N VAL A 58 12.65 0.82 0.28
CA VAL A 58 12.30 0.02 1.47
C VAL A 58 11.07 0.56 2.21
N SER A 59 10.57 1.74 1.82
CA SER A 59 9.41 2.35 2.44
C SER A 59 8.14 1.57 2.10
N GLN A 60 7.20 1.59 3.04
CA GLN A 60 5.92 0.91 2.90
C GLN A 60 4.85 1.85 3.39
N TRP A 61 3.94 2.19 2.49
CA TRP A 61 2.89 3.14 2.78
C TRP A 61 1.64 2.82 1.98
N LEU A 62 0.54 3.39 2.44
CA LEU A 62 -0.73 3.31 1.75
C LEU A 62 -1.47 4.64 1.82
N ILE A 63 -2.42 4.79 0.92
CA ILE A 63 -3.41 5.87 0.95
C ILE A 63 -4.82 5.29 0.77
N SER A 64 -5.79 5.91 1.43
CA SER A 64 -7.21 5.58 1.24
C SER A 64 -7.71 5.95 -0.16
N ASP A 65 -8.57 5.13 -0.76
CA ASP A 65 -9.14 5.33 -2.09
C ASP A 65 -10.62 4.89 -2.10
N PRO A 66 -11.60 5.81 -1.99
CA PRO A 66 -11.44 7.26 -1.77
C PRO A 66 -11.06 7.59 -0.32
N GLY A 67 -10.61 8.81 -0.08
CA GLY A 67 -10.40 9.36 1.26
C GLY A 67 -9.28 10.40 1.32
N ASN A 68 -8.77 10.66 2.52
CA ASN A 68 -7.76 11.68 2.83
C ASN A 68 -6.69 11.16 3.81
N LYS A 69 -6.50 9.84 3.87
CA LYS A 69 -5.61 9.19 4.84
C LYS A 69 -4.37 8.66 4.15
N PHE A 70 -3.23 8.97 4.75
CA PHE A 70 -1.95 8.35 4.46
C PHE A 70 -1.57 7.46 5.64
N CYS A 71 -0.99 6.29 5.41
CA CYS A 71 -0.40 5.51 6.49
C CYS A 71 0.99 4.99 6.11
N ALA A 72 1.93 5.09 7.04
CA ALA A 72 3.18 4.34 7.01
C ALA A 72 2.99 3.00 7.72
N VAL A 73 3.55 1.93 7.15
CA VAL A 73 3.43 0.56 7.66
C VAL A 73 4.83 -0.02 7.86
N ASP A 74 5.05 -0.81 8.90
CA ASP A 74 6.37 -1.41 9.20
C ASP A 74 6.61 -2.75 8.51
N LYS A 75 5.54 -3.46 8.12
CA LYS A 75 5.58 -4.79 7.49
C LYS A 75 5.14 -4.80 6.03
N PRO A 76 5.88 -5.49 5.14
CA PRO A 76 5.56 -5.50 3.73
C PRO A 76 4.33 -6.36 3.45
N TYR A 77 3.70 -6.17 2.29
CA TYR A 77 2.53 -6.95 1.85
C TYR A 77 2.94 -8.34 1.36
N HIS A 78 3.21 -9.24 2.30
CA HIS A 78 3.63 -10.62 2.06
C HIS A 78 2.62 -11.58 2.70
N LYS A 79 2.27 -12.69 2.03
CA LYS A 79 1.29 -13.68 2.52
C LYS A 79 1.80 -14.38 3.77
N SER A 80 3.09 -14.71 3.78
CA SER A 80 3.73 -15.34 4.93
C SER A 80 4.43 -14.26 5.74
N GLN A 81 3.78 -13.78 6.79
CA GLN A 81 4.44 -13.02 7.84
C GLN A 81 4.77 -13.98 8.99
N ILE A 82 5.98 -13.85 9.57
CA ILE A 82 6.33 -14.51 10.83
C ILE A 82 5.29 -14.05 11.88
N LYS A 83 5.05 -14.83 12.94
CA LYS A 83 4.21 -14.38 14.06
C LYS A 83 4.93 -13.26 14.83
N GLU A 84 4.97 -12.09 14.24
CA GLU A 84 5.59 -10.89 14.78
C GLU A 84 4.59 -9.74 14.81
N PRO A 85 4.77 -8.79 15.74
CA PRO A 85 3.98 -7.56 15.76
C PRO A 85 4.11 -6.78 14.44
N ALA A 86 3.05 -6.05 14.10
CA ALA A 86 3.01 -5.13 12.97
C ALA A 86 2.29 -3.85 13.40
N MET A 87 2.69 -2.73 12.84
CA MET A 87 2.21 -1.39 13.16
C MET A 87 1.92 -0.60 11.88
N ALA A 88 0.90 0.25 11.96
CA ALA A 88 0.72 1.32 11.00
C ALA A 88 0.43 2.63 11.74
N VAL A 89 1.04 3.71 11.26
CA VAL A 89 0.73 5.08 11.69
C VAL A 89 -0.04 5.74 10.56
N CYS A 90 -1.29 6.12 10.84
CA CYS A 90 -2.17 6.77 9.87
C CYS A 90 -2.37 8.25 10.21
N ILE A 91 -2.25 9.11 9.21
CA ILE A 91 -2.39 10.56 9.29
C ILE A 91 -3.60 10.95 8.45
N ASP A 92 -4.50 11.72 9.06
CA ASP A 92 -5.72 12.23 8.44
C ASP A 92 -5.51 13.70 8.03
N ASP A 93 -4.76 13.91 6.94
CA ASP A 93 -4.40 15.23 6.45
C ASP A 93 -4.46 15.27 4.91
N ALA A 94 -5.27 16.20 4.38
CA ALA A 94 -5.52 16.29 2.95
C ALA A 94 -4.29 16.69 2.13
N THR A 95 -3.37 17.47 2.71
CA THR A 95 -2.14 17.91 2.05
C THR A 95 -1.20 16.73 1.89
N ILE A 96 -0.94 16.00 2.98
CA ILE A 96 -0.09 14.79 2.96
C ILE A 96 -0.69 13.75 2.02
N PHE A 97 -1.99 13.47 2.16
CA PHE A 97 -2.69 12.57 1.25
C PHE A 97 -2.55 12.99 -0.20
N GLY A 98 -2.75 14.27 -0.52
CA GLY A 98 -2.66 14.80 -1.88
C GLY A 98 -1.29 14.55 -2.53
N HIS A 99 -0.20 14.74 -1.78
CA HIS A 99 1.15 14.45 -2.25
C HIS A 99 1.33 12.96 -2.59
N PHE A 100 1.00 12.06 -1.66
CA PHE A 100 1.15 10.63 -1.89
C PHE A 100 0.15 10.07 -2.92
N ASN A 101 -1.02 10.69 -3.06
CA ASN A 101 -1.99 10.34 -4.09
C ASN A 101 -1.48 10.64 -5.49
N ARG A 102 -0.72 11.73 -5.65
CA ARG A 102 -0.04 12.05 -6.91
C ARG A 102 1.11 11.09 -7.21
N ILE A 103 1.93 10.77 -6.19
CA ILE A 103 3.03 9.80 -6.33
C ILE A 103 2.48 8.42 -6.73
N GLY A 104 1.47 7.93 -5.99
CA GLY A 104 0.81 6.64 -6.21
C GLY A 104 -0.40 6.70 -7.14
N GLN A 105 -0.38 7.55 -8.17
CA GLN A 105 -1.52 7.70 -9.10
C GLN A 105 -1.67 6.49 -10.02
N ASN A 106 -0.56 5.88 -10.43
CA ASN A 106 -0.56 4.70 -11.28
C ASN A 106 -0.66 3.46 -10.41
N VAL A 107 -1.63 2.61 -10.72
CA VAL A 107 -1.80 1.30 -10.09
C VAL A 107 -1.52 0.21 -11.11
N GLU A 108 -1.05 -0.93 -10.65
CA GLU A 108 -0.81 -2.05 -11.53
C GLU A 108 -2.13 -2.57 -12.10
N ASN A 109 -2.09 -2.98 -13.37
CA ASN A 109 -3.17 -3.70 -14.01
C ASN A 109 -3.16 -5.14 -13.48
N CYS A 110 -3.80 -5.25 -12.33
CA CYS A 110 -4.28 -6.44 -11.66
C CYS A 110 -5.78 -6.58 -11.92
#